data_AF-A0A9P5YXX6-F1
#
_entry.id   AF-A0A9P5YXX6-F1
#
_cell.length_a   1.000
_cell.length_b   1.000
_cell.length_c   1.000
_cell.angle_alpha   90.00
_cell.angle_beta   90.00
_cell.angle_gamma   90.00
#
_symmetry.space_group_name_H-M   'P 1'
#
loop_
_entity.id
_entity.type
_entity.pdbx_description
1 polymer ?
#
loop_
_entity_poly.entity_id
_entity_poly.type
_entity_poly.pdbx_seq_one_letter_code
_entity_poly.pdbx_strand_id
1 'polypeptide(L)'
;MADAVVQEEPHQNGASQIDDVASHPTKPTTKPRQNSIDRDAQDMVIDSLRAQIQDLISQVSQLNNKLVKSYDRVSDLEDDLHHLSALNTGLLVEKSHVTSELTRLMEKATEEAAQRGQAESARLAIEKDLDDLSATLFGQANSMVAEARFDKHLSERKVEEAERALKSAEEAVQLMQSQMQAMQTEKEEAEKSMRDMEQIMGKGKWVATRNGTPAATLRLMSMHSPYQEYLTFIAHLRVLHPTSPNPPAMTTLLQLAFLHRLLVEDSYVYYFYFYRTSTDIFWLTGNQLFA
;
A
#
# COMPACT_ATOMS: atom_id res chain seq x y z
N MET A 1 74.67 28.00 -17.93
CA MET A 1 74.00 27.73 -19.21
C MET A 1 73.22 28.99 -19.54
N ALA A 2 73.94 30.00 -20.05
CA ALA A 2 74.20 30.26 -21.48
C ALA A 2 72.97 30.99 -22.07
N ASP A 3 72.97 32.32 -22.18
CA ASP A 3 73.69 33.23 -23.12
C ASP A 3 72.99 33.43 -24.47
N ALA A 4 73.24 34.64 -25.01
CA ALA A 4 72.78 35.29 -26.26
C ALA A 4 71.54 36.19 -26.06
N VAL A 5 71.61 37.53 -25.95
CA VAL A 5 72.55 38.58 -26.43
C VAL A 5 72.72 38.66 -27.95
N VAL A 6 72.11 39.71 -28.54
CA VAL A 6 72.45 40.49 -29.76
C VAL A 6 71.61 41.80 -29.61
N GLN A 7 72.06 43.04 -29.28
CA GLN A 7 73.15 43.95 -29.70
C GLN A 7 73.03 44.35 -31.19
N GLU A 8 72.86 45.61 -31.65
CA GLU A 8 73.57 46.90 -31.45
C GLU A 8 72.70 48.03 -32.09
N GLU A 9 72.48 49.19 -31.46
CA GLU A 9 73.26 50.46 -31.36
C GLU A 9 73.10 51.48 -32.54
N PRO A 10 73.11 52.81 -32.25
CA PRO A 10 72.80 53.92 -33.17
C PRO A 10 74.05 54.69 -33.63
N HIS A 11 73.90 55.58 -34.63
CA HIS A 11 74.98 56.53 -35.00
C HIS A 11 74.52 57.99 -35.04
N GLN A 12 75.11 58.77 -34.12
CA GLN A 12 75.34 60.21 -34.19
C GLN A 12 76.49 60.53 -35.15
N ASN A 13 76.45 61.70 -35.80
CA ASN A 13 77.59 62.47 -36.32
C ASN A 13 77.07 63.92 -36.44
N GLY A 14 77.74 64.99 -36.03
CA GLY A 14 79.15 65.23 -35.80
C GLY A 14 79.42 66.63 -36.36
N ALA A 15 79.55 67.61 -35.48
CA ALA A 15 79.87 69.00 -35.80
C ALA A 15 81.29 69.12 -36.37
N SER A 16 81.54 70.11 -37.24
CA SER A 16 82.81 70.83 -37.29
C SER A 16 82.72 72.14 -38.08
N GLN A 17 83.32 73.14 -37.46
CA GLN A 17 83.45 74.56 -37.75
C GLN A 17 84.96 74.82 -37.68
N ILE A 18 85.61 75.36 -38.72
CA ILE A 18 86.98 75.94 -38.63
C ILE A 18 87.14 77.06 -39.68
N ASP A 19 87.24 78.29 -39.15
CA ASP A 19 88.21 79.39 -39.35
C ASP A 19 88.65 79.97 -40.72
N ASP A 20 88.29 81.25 -40.90
CA ASP A 20 89.12 82.45 -41.10
C ASP A 20 90.57 82.35 -41.64
N VAL A 21 90.87 83.10 -42.73
CA VAL A 21 92.07 83.97 -42.87
C VAL A 21 91.80 85.17 -43.82
N ALA A 22 92.12 86.37 -43.31
CA ALA A 22 92.32 87.73 -43.86
C ALA A 22 92.99 87.86 -45.27
N SER A 23 93.06 88.97 -46.05
CA SER A 23 92.67 90.40 -45.98
C SER A 23 93.05 91.14 -47.30
N HIS A 24 92.20 92.08 -47.78
CA HIS A 24 92.51 93.41 -48.38
C HIS A 24 93.11 93.54 -49.84
N PRO A 25 93.09 94.74 -50.50
CA PRO A 25 91.95 95.33 -51.23
C PRO A 25 92.33 95.99 -52.61
N THR A 26 91.40 96.20 -53.56
CA THR A 26 91.46 97.33 -54.53
C THR A 26 90.17 97.48 -55.37
N LYS A 27 89.58 98.67 -55.34
CA LYS A 27 88.57 99.24 -56.25
C LYS A 27 89.19 99.60 -57.64
N PRO A 28 88.48 100.21 -58.61
CA PRO A 28 87.14 99.93 -59.17
C PRO A 28 87.15 100.03 -60.73
N THR A 29 86.28 99.34 -61.48
CA THR A 29 86.04 99.71 -62.90
C THR A 29 84.70 99.23 -63.46
N THR A 30 83.85 100.22 -63.78
CA THR A 30 83.00 100.35 -65.00
C THR A 30 81.96 99.27 -65.36
N LYS A 31 80.67 99.67 -65.30
CA LYS A 31 79.51 99.07 -66.01
C LYS A 31 79.66 99.21 -67.53
N PRO A 32 79.03 98.35 -68.34
CA PRO A 32 77.67 98.64 -68.84
C PRO A 32 76.73 97.42 -68.69
N ARG A 33 75.57 97.55 -68.03
CA ARG A 33 74.25 97.78 -68.64
C ARG A 33 73.91 96.81 -69.80
N GLN A 34 73.47 95.59 -69.44
CA GLN A 34 72.49 94.78 -70.20
C GLN A 34 71.95 93.51 -69.47
N ASN A 35 72.41 93.18 -68.25
CA ASN A 35 71.96 91.97 -67.49
C ASN A 35 70.90 92.20 -66.39
N SER A 36 70.33 93.40 -66.20
CA SER A 36 69.41 93.65 -65.07
C SER A 36 68.00 93.11 -65.30
N ILE A 37 67.52 93.10 -66.55
CA ILE A 37 66.13 92.74 -66.86
C ILE A 37 65.89 91.23 -66.74
N ASP A 38 66.86 90.40 -67.15
CA ASP A 38 66.80 88.94 -66.96
C ASP A 38 66.96 88.54 -65.49
N ARG A 39 67.69 89.32 -64.69
CA ARG A 39 67.87 89.08 -63.26
C ARG A 39 66.59 89.38 -62.48
N ASP A 40 65.94 90.51 -62.79
CA ASP A 40 64.65 90.86 -62.19
C ASP A 40 63.56 89.84 -62.59
N ALA A 41 63.59 89.34 -63.83
CA ALA A 41 62.71 88.26 -64.28
C ALA A 41 62.99 86.92 -63.58
N GLN A 42 64.26 86.56 -63.40
CA GLN A 42 64.68 85.37 -62.64
C GLN A 42 64.29 85.49 -61.16
N ASP A 43 64.47 86.65 -60.55
CA ASP A 43 64.11 86.90 -59.15
C ASP A 43 62.60 86.78 -58.95
N MET A 44 61.76 87.29 -59.88
CA MET A 44 60.31 87.07 -59.84
C MET A 44 59.90 85.59 -59.97
N VAL A 45 60.58 84.82 -60.84
CA VAL A 45 60.32 83.37 -60.99
C VAL A 45 60.74 82.61 -59.74
N ILE A 46 61.89 82.96 -59.16
CA ILE A 46 62.39 82.39 -57.90
C ILE A 46 61.44 82.71 -56.75
N ASP A 47 60.91 83.93 -56.67
CA ASP A 47 59.94 84.33 -55.65
C ASP A 47 58.59 83.62 -55.81
N SER A 48 58.14 83.41 -57.04
CA SER A 48 56.94 82.61 -57.34
C SER A 48 57.12 81.14 -56.94
N LEU A 49 58.25 80.52 -57.29
CA LEU A 49 58.57 79.15 -56.88
C LEU A 49 58.71 79.04 -55.36
N ARG A 50 59.33 80.02 -54.70
CA ARG A 50 59.40 80.07 -53.24
C ARG A 50 58.02 80.20 -52.61
N ALA A 51 57.15 81.05 -53.15
CA ALA A 51 55.77 81.20 -52.67
C ALA A 51 54.97 79.90 -52.85
N GLN A 52 55.12 79.21 -53.99
CA GLN A 52 54.49 77.91 -54.23
C GLN A 52 55.03 76.82 -53.30
N ILE A 53 56.33 76.77 -53.06
CA ILE A 53 56.95 75.84 -52.11
C ILE A 53 56.43 76.12 -50.69
N GLN A 54 56.32 77.38 -50.27
CA GLN A 54 55.77 77.75 -48.96
C GLN A 54 54.30 77.36 -48.82
N ASP A 55 53.49 77.58 -49.86
CA ASP A 55 52.09 77.17 -49.85
C ASP A 55 51.97 75.64 -49.80
N LEU A 56 52.78 74.92 -50.56
CA LEU A 56 52.82 73.45 -50.52
C LEU A 56 53.25 72.92 -49.15
N ILE A 57 54.24 73.54 -48.50
CA ILE A 57 54.66 73.19 -47.13
C ILE A 57 53.51 73.44 -46.14
N SER A 58 52.81 74.56 -46.28
CA SER A 58 51.63 74.87 -45.46
C SER A 58 50.52 73.83 -45.66
N GLN A 59 50.23 73.46 -46.91
CA GLN A 59 49.24 72.44 -47.23
C GLN A 59 49.62 71.06 -46.68
N VAL A 60 50.88 70.64 -46.84
CA VAL A 60 51.38 69.37 -46.29
C VAL A 60 51.31 69.37 -44.77
N SER A 61 51.68 70.48 -44.12
CA SER A 61 51.56 70.61 -42.66
C SER A 61 50.10 70.54 -42.19
N GLN A 62 49.18 71.21 -42.89
CA GLN A 62 47.75 71.15 -42.58
C GLN A 62 47.17 69.73 -42.77
N LEU A 63 47.53 69.05 -43.85
CA LEU A 63 47.11 67.67 -44.09
C LEU A 63 47.68 66.71 -43.07
N ASN A 64 48.94 66.88 -42.68
CA ASN A 64 49.56 66.06 -41.64
C ASN A 64 48.84 66.26 -40.29
N ASN A 65 48.55 67.50 -39.91
CA ASN A 65 47.76 67.78 -38.70
C ASN A 65 46.34 67.17 -38.75
N LYS A 66 45.70 67.12 -39.93
CA LYS A 66 44.40 66.45 -40.09
C LYS A 66 44.54 64.93 -39.98
N LEU A 67 45.60 64.36 -40.54
CA LEU A 67 45.89 62.93 -40.47
C LEU A 67 46.13 62.51 -39.03
N VAL A 68 46.97 63.25 -38.30
CA VAL A 68 47.24 63.02 -36.86
C VAL A 68 45.94 63.07 -36.07
N LYS A 69 45.13 64.11 -36.23
CA LYS A 69 43.81 64.20 -35.56
C LYS A 69 42.86 63.08 -35.94
N SER A 70 42.90 62.62 -37.19
CA SER A 70 42.10 61.48 -37.62
C SER A 70 42.60 60.18 -37.00
N TYR A 71 43.91 60.03 -36.84
CA TYR A 71 44.51 58.87 -36.19
C TYR A 71 44.16 58.82 -34.71
N ASP A 72 44.28 59.95 -34.00
CA ASP A 72 43.86 60.06 -32.60
C ASP A 72 42.38 59.69 -32.45
N ARG A 73 41.51 60.22 -33.32
CA ARG A 73 40.08 59.90 -33.29
C ARG A 73 39.78 58.43 -33.60
N VAL A 74 40.52 57.82 -34.53
CA VAL A 74 40.35 56.39 -34.84
C VAL A 74 40.84 55.55 -33.65
N SER A 75 41.96 55.92 -33.03
CA SER A 75 42.44 55.27 -31.81
C SER A 75 41.41 55.34 -30.68
N ASP A 76 40.82 56.51 -30.44
CA ASP A 76 39.76 56.68 -29.43
C ASP A 76 38.54 55.78 -29.72
N LEU A 77 38.14 55.69 -31.00
CA LEU A 77 37.01 54.85 -31.41
C LEU A 77 37.32 53.35 -31.31
N GLU A 78 38.56 52.95 -31.60
CA GLU A 78 39.03 51.58 -31.43
C GLU A 78 39.04 51.20 -29.94
N ASP A 79 39.52 52.09 -29.07
CA ASP A 79 39.51 51.89 -27.62
C ASP A 79 38.08 51.78 -27.06
N ASP A 80 37.16 52.65 -27.49
CA ASP A 80 35.74 52.57 -27.13
C ASP A 80 35.10 51.26 -27.60
N LEU A 81 35.42 50.82 -28.82
CA LEU A 81 34.93 49.55 -29.37
C LEU A 81 35.47 48.35 -28.58
N HIS A 82 36.76 48.38 -28.22
CA HIS A 82 37.39 47.36 -27.39
C HIS A 82 36.76 47.31 -26.00
N HIS A 83 36.50 48.46 -25.38
CA HIS A 83 35.84 48.56 -24.09
C HIS A 83 34.40 48.03 -24.12
N LEU A 84 33.61 48.40 -25.13
CA LEU A 84 32.24 47.89 -25.30
C LEU A 84 32.22 46.38 -25.56
N SER A 85 33.17 45.88 -26.36
CA SER A 85 33.31 44.44 -26.61
C SER A 85 33.67 43.67 -25.34
N ALA A 86 34.58 44.19 -24.51
CA ALA A 86 34.96 43.59 -23.23
C ALA A 86 33.79 43.55 -22.24
N LEU A 87 32.99 44.62 -22.18
CA LEU A 87 31.78 44.65 -21.35
C LEU A 87 30.70 43.70 -21.86
N ASN A 88 30.51 43.63 -23.17
CA ASN A 88 29.53 42.73 -23.78
C ASN A 88 29.96 41.26 -23.58
N THR A 89 31.22 40.94 -23.81
CA THR A 89 31.74 39.57 -23.60
C THR A 89 31.73 39.18 -22.12
N GLY A 90 32.11 40.07 -21.20
CA GLY A 90 32.03 39.80 -19.75
C GLY A 90 30.60 39.59 -19.26
N LEU A 91 29.66 40.43 -19.69
CA LEU A 91 28.25 40.35 -19.26
C LEU A 91 27.48 39.22 -19.97
N LEU A 92 27.79 38.90 -21.24
CA LEU A 92 27.16 37.76 -21.94
C LEU A 92 27.67 36.43 -21.40
N VAL A 93 28.93 36.33 -20.96
CA VAL A 93 29.41 35.13 -20.28
C VAL A 93 28.64 34.92 -18.98
N GLU A 94 28.39 35.96 -18.19
CA GLU A 94 27.55 35.86 -16.99
C GLU A 94 26.10 35.50 -17.30
N LYS A 95 25.47 36.15 -18.29
CA LYS A 95 24.09 35.84 -18.68
C LYS A 95 23.93 34.43 -19.22
N SER A 96 24.86 33.97 -20.07
CA SER A 96 24.86 32.60 -20.61
C SER A 96 25.16 31.56 -19.53
N HIS A 97 26.04 31.88 -18.57
CA HIS A 97 26.30 31.03 -17.41
C HIS A 97 25.08 30.93 -16.50
N VAL A 98 24.42 32.06 -16.18
CA VAL A 98 23.19 32.08 -15.38
C VAL A 98 22.06 31.32 -16.06
N THR A 99 21.88 31.48 -17.37
CA THR A 99 20.88 30.70 -18.10
C THR A 99 21.22 29.21 -18.12
N SER A 100 22.49 28.83 -18.28
CA SER A 100 22.93 27.44 -18.18
C SER A 100 22.66 26.83 -16.80
N GLU A 101 22.97 27.53 -15.71
CA GLU A 101 22.70 27.03 -14.35
C GLU A 101 21.19 26.99 -14.05
N LEU A 102 20.41 27.96 -14.56
CA LEU A 102 18.96 27.92 -14.45
C LEU A 102 18.38 26.68 -15.15
N THR A 103 18.81 26.40 -16.38
CA THR A 103 18.39 25.19 -17.11
C THR A 103 18.79 23.93 -16.35
N ARG A 104 20.00 23.88 -15.79
CA ARG A 104 20.49 22.74 -14.99
C ARG A 104 19.69 22.53 -13.71
N LEU A 105 19.34 23.59 -13.00
CA LEU A 105 18.50 23.52 -11.81
C LEU A 105 17.07 23.12 -12.15
N MET A 106 16.52 23.62 -13.25
CA MET A 106 15.20 23.21 -13.73
C MET A 106 15.18 21.72 -14.08
N GLU A 107 16.17 21.23 -14.84
CA GLU A 107 16.31 19.81 -15.16
C GLU A 107 16.42 18.95 -13.88
N LYS A 108 17.27 19.37 -12.94
CA LYS A 108 17.41 18.68 -11.65
C LYS A 108 16.11 18.68 -10.85
N ALA A 109 15.38 19.80 -10.83
CA ALA A 109 14.10 19.89 -10.13
C ALA A 109 13.01 19.04 -10.80
N THR A 110 13.00 18.94 -12.14
CA THR A 110 12.08 18.07 -12.87
C THR A 110 12.39 16.60 -12.65
N GLU A 111 13.67 16.23 -12.64
CA GLU A 111 14.11 14.87 -12.35
C GLU A 111 13.77 14.49 -10.89
N GLU A 112 14.03 15.38 -9.93
CA GLU A 112 13.67 15.17 -8.53
C GLU A 112 12.16 15.05 -8.34
N ALA A 113 11.35 15.86 -9.04
CA ALA A 113 9.89 15.74 -9.02
C ALA A 113 9.41 14.42 -9.63
N ALA A 114 10.00 13.96 -10.73
CA ALA A 114 9.68 12.68 -11.36
C ALA A 114 10.07 11.50 -10.45
N GLN A 115 11.28 11.52 -9.90
CA GLN A 115 11.79 10.50 -8.98
C GLN A 115 10.96 10.46 -7.70
N ARG A 116 10.59 11.63 -7.16
CA ARG A 116 9.68 11.73 -6.01
C ARG A 116 8.31 11.15 -6.34
N GLY A 117 7.75 11.44 -7.52
CA GLY A 117 6.49 10.85 -7.97
C GLY A 117 6.54 9.31 -8.02
N GLN A 118 7.65 8.73 -8.50
CA GLN A 118 7.85 7.29 -8.48
C GLN A 118 7.97 6.73 -7.06
N ALA A 119 8.73 7.40 -6.19
CA ALA A 119 8.88 7.00 -4.80
C ALA A 119 7.56 7.07 -4.03
N GLU A 120 6.76 8.11 -4.24
CA GLU A 120 5.42 8.26 -3.66
C GLU A 120 4.46 7.17 -4.20
N SER A 121 4.51 6.86 -5.50
CA SER A 121 3.72 5.77 -6.09
C SER A 121 4.10 4.40 -5.52
N ALA A 122 5.39 4.11 -5.36
CA ALA A 122 5.86 2.87 -4.74
C ALA A 122 5.45 2.80 -3.27
N ARG A 123 5.51 3.93 -2.54
CA ARG A 123 5.05 4.01 -1.16
C ARG A 123 3.56 3.70 -1.03
N LEU A 124 2.73 4.26 -1.90
CA LEU A 124 1.29 4.01 -1.93
C LEU A 124 0.97 2.55 -2.27
N ALA A 125 1.75 1.93 -3.16
CA ALA A 125 1.61 0.50 -3.47
C ALA A 125 1.91 -0.37 -2.23
N ILE A 126 3.00 -0.09 -1.52
CA ILE A 126 3.35 -0.80 -0.28
C ILE A 126 2.31 -0.56 0.82
N GLU A 127 1.81 0.67 0.95
CA GLU A 127 0.77 1.04 1.93
C GLU A 127 -0.51 0.23 1.67
N LYS A 128 -0.93 0.12 0.41
CA LYS A 128 -2.05 -0.73 0.00
C LYS A 128 -1.80 -2.22 0.30
N ASP A 129 -0.65 -2.76 -0.08
CA ASP A 129 -0.33 -4.16 0.16
C ASP A 129 -0.29 -4.49 1.66
N LEU A 130 0.17 -3.54 2.48
CA LEU A 130 0.16 -3.65 3.94
C LEU A 130 -1.26 -3.66 4.48
N ASP A 131 -2.13 -2.78 3.98
CA ASP A 131 -3.54 -2.75 4.34
C ASP A 131 -4.24 -4.08 3.97
N ASP A 132 -4.05 -4.57 2.75
CA ASP A 132 -4.62 -5.84 2.26
C ASP A 132 -4.12 -7.05 3.08
N LEU A 133 -2.82 -7.08 3.40
CA LEU A 133 -2.25 -8.11 4.27
C LEU A 133 -2.81 -8.00 5.68
N SER A 134 -2.95 -6.78 6.23
CA SER A 134 -3.50 -6.58 7.57
C SER A 134 -4.95 -7.05 7.66
N ALA A 135 -5.76 -6.73 6.65
CA ALA A 135 -7.16 -7.17 6.56
C ALA A 135 -7.23 -8.71 6.50
N THR A 136 -6.35 -9.35 5.73
CA THR A 136 -6.28 -10.80 5.61
C THR A 136 -5.83 -11.47 6.91
N LEU A 137 -4.76 -10.96 7.54
CA LEU A 137 -4.22 -11.49 8.79
C LEU A 137 -5.21 -11.34 9.94
N PHE A 138 -5.85 -10.17 10.07
CA PHE A 138 -6.90 -9.96 11.07
C PHE A 138 -8.13 -10.81 10.78
N GLY A 139 -8.51 -10.98 9.51
CA GLY A 139 -9.58 -11.91 9.11
C GLY A 139 -9.30 -13.33 9.56
N GLN A 140 -8.12 -13.87 9.22
CA GLN A 140 -7.72 -15.23 9.61
C GLN A 140 -7.62 -15.39 11.13
N ALA A 141 -7.03 -14.43 11.84
CA ALA A 141 -6.94 -14.47 13.29
C ALA A 141 -8.33 -14.47 13.94
N ASN A 142 -9.25 -13.64 13.45
CA ASN A 142 -10.63 -13.61 13.95
C ASN A 142 -11.36 -14.93 13.69
N SER A 143 -11.18 -15.54 12.51
CA SER A 143 -11.73 -16.87 12.21
C SER A 143 -11.18 -17.94 13.16
N MET A 144 -9.88 -17.99 13.39
CA MET A 144 -9.25 -18.95 14.30
C MET A 144 -9.72 -18.76 15.75
N VAL A 145 -9.84 -17.51 16.20
CA VAL A 145 -10.36 -17.20 17.54
C VAL A 145 -11.84 -17.57 17.65
N ALA A 146 -12.64 -17.35 16.61
CA ALA A 146 -14.04 -17.76 16.58
C ALA A 146 -14.20 -19.28 16.63
N GLU A 147 -13.39 -20.02 15.87
CA GLU A 147 -13.34 -21.48 15.90
C GLU A 147 -12.96 -22.00 17.29
N ALA A 148 -11.88 -21.49 17.88
CA ALA A 148 -11.46 -21.88 19.23
C ALA A 148 -12.54 -21.58 20.29
N ARG A 149 -13.26 -20.47 20.17
CA ARG A 149 -14.40 -20.16 21.06
C ARG A 149 -15.55 -21.13 20.85
N PHE A 150 -15.84 -21.49 19.60
CA PHE A 150 -16.90 -22.44 19.26
C PHE A 150 -16.57 -23.84 19.79
N ASP A 151 -15.35 -24.32 19.58
CA ASP A 151 -14.87 -25.60 20.10
C ASP A 151 -14.90 -25.66 21.62
N LYS A 152 -14.47 -24.57 22.28
CA LYS A 152 -14.57 -24.44 23.73
C LYS A 152 -16.02 -24.56 24.19
N HIS A 153 -16.94 -23.79 23.60
CA HIS A 153 -18.36 -23.86 23.95
C HIS A 153 -18.96 -25.25 23.69
N LEU A 154 -18.60 -25.92 22.59
CA LEU A 154 -19.00 -27.30 22.33
C LEU A 154 -18.47 -28.29 23.38
N SER A 155 -17.21 -28.13 23.79
CA SER A 155 -16.61 -28.98 24.83
C SER A 155 -17.28 -28.74 26.19
N GLU A 156 -17.55 -27.49 26.55
CA GLU A 156 -18.23 -27.10 27.78
C GLU A 156 -19.65 -27.66 27.82
N ARG A 157 -20.40 -27.60 26.71
CA ARG A 157 -21.74 -28.21 26.63
C ARG A 157 -21.71 -29.72 26.81
N LYS A 158 -20.74 -30.41 26.23
CA LYS A 158 -20.59 -31.86 26.39
C LYS A 158 -20.24 -32.24 27.83
N VAL A 159 -19.37 -31.46 28.48
CA VAL A 159 -19.05 -31.63 29.91
C VAL A 159 -20.30 -31.45 30.75
N GLU A 160 -21.07 -30.37 30.52
CA GLU A 160 -22.29 -30.11 31.27
C GLU A 160 -23.36 -31.19 31.07
N GLU A 161 -23.48 -31.75 29.87
CA GLU A 161 -24.37 -32.89 29.60
C GLU A 161 -23.90 -34.16 30.33
N ALA A 162 -22.60 -34.46 30.28
CA ALA A 162 -22.02 -35.60 30.98
C ALA A 162 -22.16 -35.46 32.51
N GLU A 163 -21.98 -34.26 33.07
CA GLU A 163 -22.18 -33.95 34.49
C GLU A 163 -23.64 -34.17 34.91
N ARG A 164 -24.61 -33.70 34.12
CA ARG A 164 -26.04 -33.97 34.39
C ARG A 164 -26.37 -35.45 34.33
N ALA A 165 -25.83 -36.17 33.34
CA ALA A 165 -26.02 -37.60 33.22
C ALA A 165 -25.42 -38.36 34.42
N LEU A 166 -24.20 -38.00 34.84
CA LEU A 166 -23.55 -38.59 36.00
C LEU A 166 -24.36 -38.35 37.27
N LYS A 167 -24.81 -37.12 37.50
CA LYS A 167 -25.68 -36.79 38.64
C LYS A 167 -26.96 -37.62 38.66
N SER A 168 -27.62 -37.79 37.51
CA SER A 168 -28.82 -38.63 37.42
C SER A 168 -28.54 -40.11 37.71
N ALA A 169 -27.37 -40.62 37.30
CA ALA A 169 -26.95 -41.98 37.59
C ALA A 169 -26.59 -42.17 39.07
N GLU A 170 -25.92 -41.18 39.68
CA GLU A 170 -25.63 -41.15 41.12
C GLU A 170 -26.92 -41.19 41.95
N GLU A 171 -27.92 -40.37 41.61
CA GLU A 171 -29.23 -40.37 42.26
C GLU A 171 -29.93 -41.74 42.13
N ALA A 172 -29.87 -42.38 40.95
CA ALA A 172 -30.43 -43.71 40.74
C ALA A 172 -29.71 -44.80 41.56
N VAL A 173 -28.38 -44.74 41.65
CA VAL A 173 -27.60 -45.67 42.49
C VAL A 173 -27.91 -45.46 43.96
N GLN A 174 -28.07 -44.22 44.41
CA GLN A 174 -28.46 -43.91 45.79
C GLN A 174 -29.86 -44.47 46.13
N LEU A 175 -30.81 -44.38 45.20
CA LEU A 175 -32.12 -45.03 45.34
C LEU A 175 -32.01 -46.55 45.39
N MET A 176 -31.20 -47.17 44.52
CA MET A 176 -31.00 -48.62 44.52
C MET A 176 -30.33 -49.11 45.81
N GLN A 177 -29.33 -48.38 46.32
CA GLN A 177 -28.69 -48.69 47.60
C GLN A 177 -29.68 -48.59 48.76
N SER A 178 -30.52 -47.56 48.80
CA SER A 178 -31.53 -47.43 49.86
C SER A 178 -32.59 -48.53 49.79
N GLN A 179 -33.06 -48.91 48.60
CA GLN A 179 -33.96 -50.05 48.42
C GLN A 179 -33.32 -51.38 48.83
N MET A 180 -32.04 -51.59 48.49
CA MET A 180 -31.32 -52.80 48.87
C MET A 180 -31.12 -52.88 50.39
N GLN A 181 -30.80 -51.78 51.05
CA GLN A 181 -30.70 -51.72 52.52
C GLN A 181 -32.06 -52.02 53.16
N ALA A 182 -33.14 -51.41 52.68
CA ALA A 182 -34.49 -51.69 53.17
C ALA A 182 -34.88 -53.17 52.98
N MET A 183 -34.58 -53.74 51.83
CA MET A 183 -34.84 -55.16 51.54
C MET A 183 -33.95 -56.08 52.39
N GLN A 184 -32.69 -55.71 52.64
CA GLN A 184 -31.81 -56.45 53.54
C GLN A 184 -32.34 -56.43 54.97
N THR A 185 -32.77 -55.28 55.48
CA THR A 185 -33.37 -55.18 56.82
C THR A 185 -34.66 -55.98 56.92
N GLU A 186 -35.54 -55.90 55.92
CA GLU A 186 -36.78 -56.68 55.87
C GLU A 186 -36.49 -58.19 55.80
N LYS A 187 -35.50 -58.59 54.99
CA LYS A 187 -35.04 -59.98 54.90
C LYS A 187 -34.48 -60.47 56.24
N GLU A 188 -33.68 -59.69 56.93
CA GLU A 188 -33.13 -60.03 58.25
C GLU A 188 -34.24 -60.17 59.30
N GLU A 189 -35.23 -59.28 59.30
CA GLU A 189 -36.41 -59.35 60.17
C GLU A 189 -37.26 -60.59 59.88
N ALA A 190 -37.48 -60.90 58.60
CA ALA A 190 -38.20 -62.09 58.16
C ALA A 190 -37.44 -63.38 58.52
N GLU A 191 -36.12 -63.41 58.33
CA GLU A 191 -35.27 -64.54 58.73
C GLU A 191 -35.29 -64.74 60.25
N LYS A 192 -35.22 -63.66 61.03
CA LYS A 192 -35.32 -63.73 62.49
C LYS A 192 -36.69 -64.25 62.91
N SER A 193 -37.77 -63.71 62.33
CA SER A 193 -39.14 -64.18 62.59
C SER A 193 -39.32 -65.65 62.19
N MET A 194 -38.67 -66.09 61.10
CA MET A 194 -38.65 -67.49 60.68
C MET A 194 -37.87 -68.36 61.67
N ARG A 195 -36.70 -67.93 62.16
CA ARG A 195 -35.95 -68.65 63.20
C ARG A 195 -36.74 -68.76 64.50
N ASP A 196 -37.40 -67.69 64.92
CA ASP A 196 -38.26 -67.68 66.10
C ASP A 196 -39.46 -68.62 65.90
N MET A 197 -40.08 -68.60 64.71
CA MET A 197 -41.14 -69.53 64.33
C MET A 197 -40.64 -70.98 64.28
N GLU A 198 -39.44 -71.24 63.78
CA GLU A 198 -38.80 -72.57 63.75
C GLU A 198 -38.53 -73.08 65.17
N GLN A 199 -38.14 -72.21 66.10
CA GLN A 199 -38.00 -72.57 67.52
C GLN A 199 -39.35 -72.88 68.20
N ILE A 200 -40.43 -72.17 67.84
CA ILE A 200 -41.79 -72.44 68.33
C ILE A 200 -42.38 -73.72 67.70
N MET A 201 -42.08 -73.97 66.42
CA MET A 201 -42.63 -75.07 65.62
C MET A 201 -41.76 -76.33 65.64
N GLY A 202 -40.56 -76.31 66.23
CA GLY A 202 -39.58 -77.40 66.27
C GLY A 202 -40.02 -78.69 66.98
N LYS A 203 -41.30 -78.80 67.38
CA LYS A 203 -41.93 -80.04 67.87
C LYS A 203 -43.30 -80.36 67.25
N GLY A 204 -43.78 -79.59 66.25
CA GLY A 204 -45.12 -79.75 65.66
C GLY A 204 -45.08 -80.05 64.16
N LYS A 205 -45.67 -81.19 63.75
CA LYS A 205 -45.89 -81.55 62.33
C LYS A 205 -46.68 -80.44 61.62
N TRP A 206 -46.05 -79.74 60.68
CA TRP A 206 -46.74 -78.81 59.79
C TRP A 206 -47.54 -79.59 58.73
N VAL A 207 -48.85 -79.38 58.71
CA VAL A 207 -49.75 -79.81 57.64
C VAL A 207 -49.86 -78.65 56.66
N ALA A 208 -49.29 -78.80 55.47
CA ALA A 208 -49.43 -77.84 54.39
C ALA A 208 -50.85 -77.91 53.81
N THR A 209 -51.70 -76.95 54.16
CA THR A 209 -52.97 -76.72 53.47
C THR A 209 -52.65 -76.15 52.09
N ARG A 210 -52.69 -77.03 51.09
CA ARG A 210 -52.63 -76.71 49.66
C ARG A 210 -53.89 -75.91 49.27
N ASN A 211 -53.88 -74.60 49.52
CA ASN A 211 -54.91 -73.70 49.01
C ASN A 211 -54.37 -72.95 47.79
N GLY A 212 -55.01 -73.23 46.65
CA GLY A 212 -54.61 -72.74 45.35
C GLY A 212 -54.83 -71.25 45.17
N THR A 213 -53.99 -70.68 44.32
CA THR A 213 -54.29 -69.46 43.59
C THR A 213 -54.23 -69.80 42.09
N PRO A 214 -55.21 -69.35 41.29
CA PRO A 214 -55.24 -69.63 39.86
C PRO A 214 -54.08 -68.94 39.18
N ALA A 215 -53.40 -69.67 38.30
CA ALA A 215 -52.45 -69.12 37.36
C ALA A 215 -53.08 -67.90 36.67
N ALA A 216 -52.58 -66.71 37.01
CA ALA A 216 -52.77 -65.54 36.19
C ALA A 216 -52.33 -65.93 34.77
N THR A 217 -53.27 -65.89 33.85
CA THR A 217 -53.01 -66.05 32.43
C THR A 217 -51.97 -65.01 32.05
N LEU A 218 -50.71 -65.43 31.90
CA LEU A 218 -49.71 -64.68 31.16
C LEU A 218 -50.27 -64.53 29.74
N ARG A 219 -51.04 -63.45 29.50
CA ARG A 219 -51.38 -63.00 28.16
C ARG A 219 -50.06 -62.70 27.48
N LEU A 220 -49.56 -63.68 26.73
CA LEU A 220 -48.41 -63.54 25.86
C LEU A 220 -48.62 -62.24 25.05
N MET A 221 -47.68 -61.29 25.15
CA MET A 221 -47.78 -59.98 24.47
C MET A 221 -47.87 -60.10 22.93
N SER A 222 -47.73 -61.31 22.39
CA SER A 222 -47.98 -61.66 21.00
C SER A 222 -49.44 -61.54 20.55
N MET A 223 -50.41 -61.37 21.45
CA MET A 223 -51.82 -61.13 21.10
C MET A 223 -52.16 -59.63 20.93
N HIS A 224 -51.23 -58.71 21.18
CA HIS A 224 -51.45 -57.27 21.03
C HIS A 224 -51.40 -56.87 19.54
N SER A 225 -52.49 -56.32 18.99
CA SER A 225 -52.59 -55.95 17.55
C SER A 225 -51.42 -55.06 17.06
N PRO A 226 -50.97 -54.05 17.84
CA PRO A 226 -49.79 -53.25 17.47
C PRO A 226 -48.50 -54.06 17.32
N TYR A 227 -48.32 -55.13 18.11
CA TYR A 227 -47.14 -55.98 18.03
C TYR A 227 -47.20 -56.91 16.81
N GLN A 228 -48.38 -57.42 16.45
CA GLN A 228 -48.60 -58.18 15.21
C GLN A 228 -48.36 -57.31 13.95
N GLU A 229 -48.80 -56.06 13.98
CA GLU A 229 -48.55 -55.07 12.92
C GLU A 229 -47.05 -54.77 12.77
N TYR A 230 -46.33 -54.61 13.88
CA TYR A 230 -44.87 -54.45 13.89
C TYR A 230 -44.15 -55.67 13.31
N LEU A 231 -44.53 -56.90 13.69
CA LEU A 231 -43.93 -58.11 13.14
C LEU A 231 -44.16 -58.23 11.63
N THR A 232 -45.34 -57.84 11.14
CA THR A 232 -45.68 -57.82 9.71
C THR A 232 -44.86 -56.76 8.96
N PHE A 233 -44.63 -55.60 9.56
CA PHE A 233 -43.74 -54.55 9.04
C PHE A 233 -42.29 -55.03 8.90
N ILE A 234 -41.74 -55.66 9.95
CA ILE A 234 -40.37 -56.21 9.92
C ILE A 234 -40.24 -57.33 8.87
N ALA A 235 -41.26 -58.18 8.71
CA ALA A 235 -41.28 -59.19 7.66
C ALA A 235 -41.23 -58.55 6.25
N HIS A 236 -41.95 -57.46 6.03
CA HIS A 236 -41.92 -56.73 4.76
C HIS A 236 -40.55 -56.12 4.46
N LEU A 237 -39.91 -55.48 5.46
CA LEU A 237 -38.54 -54.96 5.31
C LEU A 237 -37.51 -56.06 5.01
N ARG A 238 -37.69 -57.24 5.60
CA ARG A 238 -36.81 -58.38 5.36
C ARG A 238 -36.89 -58.92 3.93
N VAL A 239 -38.04 -58.79 3.26
CA VAL A 239 -38.22 -59.18 1.85
C VAL A 239 -37.62 -58.15 0.88
N LEU A 240 -37.64 -56.87 1.26
CA LEU A 240 -37.07 -55.78 0.46
C LEU A 240 -35.54 -55.70 0.54
N HIS A 241 -34.96 -56.10 1.68
CA HIS A 241 -33.51 -56.03 1.93
C HIS A 241 -32.63 -56.86 0.97
N PRO A 242 -33.01 -58.08 0.53
CA PRO A 242 -32.17 -58.88 -0.37
C PRO A 242 -32.43 -58.66 -1.88
N THR A 243 -33.42 -57.87 -2.29
CA THR A 243 -33.87 -57.84 -3.70
C THR A 243 -33.64 -56.53 -4.45
N SER A 244 -33.11 -55.47 -3.83
CA SER A 244 -32.91 -54.18 -4.51
C SER A 244 -31.73 -53.38 -3.92
N PRO A 245 -30.73 -52.98 -4.74
CA PRO A 245 -29.71 -52.00 -4.33
C PRO A 245 -30.23 -50.56 -4.29
N ASN A 246 -31.48 -50.30 -4.70
CA ASN A 246 -32.12 -48.99 -4.63
C ASN A 246 -33.08 -48.90 -3.42
N PRO A 247 -33.10 -47.77 -2.69
CA PRO A 247 -34.03 -47.58 -1.58
C PRO A 247 -35.48 -47.61 -2.09
N PRO A 248 -36.40 -48.35 -1.44
CA PRO A 248 -37.81 -48.40 -1.84
C PRO A 248 -38.45 -47.02 -1.70
N ALA A 249 -39.34 -46.67 -2.65
CA ALA A 249 -40.05 -45.40 -2.63
C ALA A 249 -40.87 -45.27 -1.33
N MET A 250 -40.77 -44.13 -0.63
CA MET A 250 -41.44 -43.87 0.66
C MET A 250 -42.95 -44.14 0.64
N THR A 251 -43.59 -44.02 -0.52
CA THR A 251 -45.00 -44.33 -0.73
C THR A 251 -45.38 -45.78 -0.44
N THR A 252 -44.48 -46.75 -0.62
CA THR A 252 -44.77 -48.17 -0.33
C THR A 252 -44.68 -48.48 1.16
N LEU A 253 -43.83 -47.75 1.90
CA LEU A 253 -43.68 -47.92 3.34
C LEU A 253 -44.86 -47.30 4.12
N LEU A 254 -45.40 -46.17 3.64
CA LEU A 254 -46.52 -45.47 4.26
C LEU A 254 -47.87 -46.22 4.17
N GLN A 255 -47.99 -47.22 3.30
CA GLN A 255 -49.21 -48.03 3.16
C GLN A 255 -49.31 -49.16 4.21
N LEU A 256 -48.25 -49.41 4.98
CA LEU A 256 -48.24 -50.44 6.01
C LEU A 256 -49.02 -49.97 7.25
N ALA A 257 -49.94 -50.82 7.72
CA ALA A 257 -50.86 -50.49 8.82
C ALA A 257 -50.16 -49.95 10.08
N PHE A 258 -48.97 -50.47 10.40
CA PHE A 258 -48.14 -50.01 11.51
C PHE A 258 -47.72 -48.53 11.38
N LEU A 259 -47.20 -48.13 10.21
CA LEU A 259 -46.75 -46.74 9.98
C LEU A 259 -47.93 -45.79 9.76
N HIS A 260 -49.03 -46.27 9.18
CA HIS A 260 -50.26 -45.48 9.09
C HIS A 260 -50.83 -45.16 10.47
N ARG A 261 -50.82 -46.12 11.39
CA ARG A 261 -51.26 -45.93 12.78
C ARG A 261 -50.38 -44.91 13.49
N LEU A 262 -49.06 -45.05 13.42
CA LEU A 262 -48.10 -44.07 13.98
C LEU A 262 -48.32 -42.66 13.42
N LEU A 263 -48.51 -42.53 12.09
CA LEU A 263 -48.71 -41.23 11.46
C LEU A 263 -50.05 -40.58 11.86
N VAL A 264 -51.11 -41.37 12.03
CA VAL A 264 -52.40 -40.89 12.52
C VAL A 264 -52.29 -40.49 14.00
N GLU A 265 -51.62 -41.30 14.82
CA GLU A 265 -51.46 -41.08 16.26
C GLU A 265 -50.60 -39.83 16.56
N ASP A 266 -49.54 -39.59 15.77
CA ASP A 266 -48.73 -38.36 15.81
C ASP A 266 -49.50 -37.12 15.31
N SER A 267 -50.40 -37.28 14.33
CA SER A 267 -51.20 -36.16 13.81
C SER A 267 -52.20 -35.61 14.84
N TYR A 268 -52.74 -36.46 15.73
CA TYR A 268 -53.64 -36.02 16.81
C TYR A 268 -52.95 -35.12 17.83
N VAL A 269 -51.64 -35.27 18.03
CA VAL A 269 -50.84 -34.40 18.91
C VAL A 269 -50.78 -33.00 18.30
N TYR A 270 -50.55 -32.86 16.99
CA TYR A 270 -50.51 -31.56 16.32
C TYR A 270 -51.87 -30.84 16.28
N TYR A 271 -52.98 -31.56 16.08
CA TYR A 271 -54.31 -30.93 16.10
C TYR A 271 -54.73 -30.47 17.51
N PHE A 272 -54.33 -31.17 18.58
CA PHE A 272 -54.65 -30.77 19.95
C PHE A 272 -53.90 -29.51 20.38
N TYR A 273 -52.65 -29.32 19.94
CA TYR A 273 -51.91 -28.08 20.18
C TYR A 273 -52.47 -26.90 19.37
N PHE A 274 -52.88 -27.11 18.12
CA PHE A 274 -53.39 -26.02 17.27
C PHE A 274 -54.77 -25.48 17.72
N TYR A 275 -55.66 -26.35 18.18
CA TYR A 275 -56.97 -25.92 18.72
C TYR A 275 -56.86 -25.26 20.11
N ARG A 276 -55.85 -25.61 20.91
CA ARG A 276 -55.62 -25.02 22.24
C ARG A 276 -54.90 -23.66 22.17
N THR A 277 -54.16 -23.37 21.10
CA THR A 277 -53.55 -22.04 20.88
C THR A 277 -54.49 -21.05 20.19
N SER A 278 -55.56 -21.51 19.53
CA SER A 278 -56.48 -20.61 18.80
C SER A 278 -57.53 -19.93 19.72
N THR A 279 -57.74 -20.42 20.94
CA THR A 279 -58.64 -19.81 21.93
C THR A 279 -57.96 -18.78 22.85
N ASP A 280 -56.62 -18.73 22.89
CA ASP A 280 -55.86 -17.82 23.76
C ASP A 280 -55.34 -16.55 23.04
N ILE A 281 -55.57 -16.40 21.74
CA ILE A 281 -55.14 -15.20 20.97
C ILE A 281 -56.24 -14.11 20.90
N PHE A 282 -57.46 -14.39 21.36
CA PHE A 282 -58.54 -13.39 21.38
C PHE A 282 -58.36 -12.28 22.44
N TRP A 283 -57.34 -12.37 23.30
CA TRP A 283 -57.03 -11.39 24.34
C TRP A 283 -55.92 -10.38 23.99
N LEU A 284 -55.29 -10.47 22.81
CA LEU A 284 -54.14 -9.60 22.45
C LEU A 284 -54.36 -8.63 21.28
N THR A 285 -55.55 -8.56 20.68
CA THR A 285 -55.86 -7.51 19.69
C THR A 285 -57.26 -6.94 19.87
N GLY A 286 -57.46 -6.30 21.03
CA GLY A 286 -58.53 -5.33 21.26
C GLY A 286 -57.96 -3.91 21.30
N ASN A 287 -57.67 -3.32 20.14
CA ASN A 287 -57.66 -1.87 19.98
C ASN A 287 -57.97 -1.49 18.52
N GLN A 288 -59.27 -1.35 18.25
CA GLN A 288 -59.89 -0.18 17.61
C GLN A 288 -58.92 0.82 16.92
N LEU A 289 -59.10 1.06 15.61
CA LEU A 289 -59.56 2.35 15.05
C LEU A 289 -59.24 2.46 13.54
N PHE A 290 -60.33 2.58 12.77
CA PHE A 290 -60.52 3.41 11.56
C PHE A 290 -59.96 3.02 10.18
N ALA A 291 -60.90 3.16 9.23
CA ALA A 291 -60.84 3.15 7.76
C ALA A 291 -60.96 1.78 7.09
#